data_AF-A0A534WGR7-F1
#
_entry.id   AF-A0A534WGR7-F1
#
_cell.length_a   1.000
_cell.length_b   1.000
_cell.length_c   1.000
_cell.angle_alpha   90.00
_cell.angle_beta   90.00
_cell.angle_gamma   90.00
#
_symmetry.space_group_name_H-M   'P 1'
#
loop_
_entity.id
_entity.type
_entity.pdbx_description
1 polymer ?
#
loop_
_entity_poly.entity_id
_entity_poly.type
_entity_poly.pdbx_seq_one_letter_code
_entity_poly.pdbx_strand_id
1 'polypeptide(L)'
;MRFSPSRHRLALATALVGVALSTLTFVVHQRIGAGYTSFCNLGEVVNCDAVLGSRYGRLLGTSVAAWGLAAFAAGVLLALPGALGRTTAGLADLGLLGLVSASLGFACVLAVEALGVLHRVCLLCLSLDLVILVWFVTVLPLAARFEPATVTQWWRRRAMARSIATAAALLAIAGGTWAAVRAPESLVTVAEIRQRAPRFYTWYTQLPVRAVAELTQGAAHAKGPAEARLSIVAFSDFQCPYCVRAFRDLRDLLRDHPDVRLVFRHFPLDPSCN
;
A
#
# COMPACT_ATOMS: atom_id res chain seq x y z
N MET A 1 -33.64 27.13 8.59
CA MET A 1 -33.52 26.89 7.14
C MET A 1 -33.80 25.41 6.88
N ARG A 2 -34.82 25.06 6.08
CA ARG A 2 -35.09 23.65 5.73
C ARG A 2 -33.95 23.14 4.85
N PHE A 3 -33.11 22.26 5.39
CA PHE A 3 -32.02 21.67 4.62
C PHE A 3 -32.58 20.75 3.54
N SER A 4 -32.25 21.04 2.28
CA SER A 4 -32.75 20.30 1.12
C SER A 4 -32.16 18.88 1.07
N PRO A 5 -32.96 17.86 0.67
CA PRO A 5 -32.45 16.51 0.36
C PRO A 5 -31.37 16.49 -0.74
N SER A 6 -31.12 17.61 -1.41
CA SER A 6 -30.04 17.77 -2.40
C SER A 6 -28.65 17.42 -1.87
N ARG A 7 -28.34 17.71 -0.60
CA ARG A 7 -27.00 17.44 -0.03
C ARG A 7 -26.75 15.95 0.20
N HIS A 8 -27.73 15.23 0.74
CA HIS A 8 -27.62 13.77 0.87
C HIS A 8 -27.56 13.09 -0.49
N ARG A 9 -28.29 13.59 -1.50
CA ARG A 9 -28.18 13.10 -2.89
C ARG A 9 -26.80 13.33 -3.48
N LEU A 10 -26.19 14.49 -3.23
CA LEU A 10 -24.84 14.79 -3.69
C LEU A 10 -23.80 13.91 -2.97
N ALA A 11 -23.89 13.78 -1.65
CA ALA A 11 -23.02 12.89 -0.87
C ALA A 11 -23.16 11.42 -1.30
N LEU A 12 -24.37 10.97 -1.61
CA LEU A 12 -24.64 9.63 -2.16
C LEU A 12 -24.01 9.46 -3.54
N ALA A 13 -24.18 10.43 -4.44
CA ALA A 13 -23.59 10.39 -5.77
C ALA A 13 -22.06 10.33 -5.70
N THR A 14 -21.43 11.16 -4.86
CA THR A 14 -19.97 11.12 -4.65
C THR A 14 -19.51 9.78 -4.07
N ALA A 15 -20.24 9.22 -3.11
CA ALA A 15 -19.92 7.90 -2.56
C ALA A 15 -20.00 6.78 -3.61
N LEU A 16 -21.00 6.83 -4.50
CA LEU A 16 -21.12 5.88 -5.62
C LEU A 16 -19.96 5.98 -6.61
N VAL A 17 -19.49 7.19 -6.93
CA VAL A 17 -18.26 7.38 -7.73
C VAL A 17 -17.05 6.77 -7.00
N GLY A 18 -16.95 6.98 -5.69
CA GLY A 18 -15.92 6.37 -4.86
C GLY A 18 -15.94 4.84 -4.89
N VAL A 19 -17.12 4.21 -4.87
CA VAL A 19 -17.28 2.75 -5.03
C VAL A 19 -16.75 2.30 -6.39
N ALA A 20 -17.11 2.99 -7.47
CA ALA A 20 -16.67 2.65 -8.82
C ALA A 20 -15.13 2.75 -8.96
N LEU A 21 -14.54 3.86 -8.53
CA LEU A 21 -13.09 4.06 -8.57
C LEU A 21 -12.35 3.08 -7.66
N SER A 22 -12.85 2.81 -6.45
CA SER A 22 -12.21 1.87 -5.53
C SER A 22 -12.24 0.45 -6.08
N THR A 23 -13.33 0.06 -6.75
CA THR A 23 -13.43 -1.23 -7.44
C THR A 23 -12.43 -1.33 -8.57
N LEU A 24 -12.29 -0.28 -9.40
CA LEU A 24 -11.28 -0.23 -10.47
C LEU A 24 -9.87 -0.36 -9.89
N THR A 25 -9.53 0.43 -8.87
CA THR A 25 -8.22 0.39 -8.20
C THR A 25 -7.95 -0.98 -7.57
N PHE A 26 -8.96 -1.63 -6.99
CA PHE A 26 -8.86 -2.98 -6.45
C PHE A 26 -8.54 -4.01 -7.53
N VAL A 27 -9.25 -3.96 -8.67
CA VAL A 27 -8.98 -4.85 -9.82
C VAL A 27 -7.57 -4.64 -10.36
N VAL A 28 -7.14 -3.39 -10.51
CA VAL A 28 -5.77 -3.07 -10.95
C VAL A 28 -4.74 -3.62 -9.97
N HIS A 29 -4.92 -3.43 -8.65
CA HIS A 29 -4.04 -3.96 -7.62
C HIS A 29 -3.91 -5.50 -7.69
N GLN A 30 -5.02 -6.20 -7.89
CA GLN A 30 -4.99 -7.67 -8.03
C GLN A 30 -4.24 -8.12 -9.29
N ARG A 31 -4.39 -7.39 -10.40
CA ARG A 31 -3.75 -7.75 -11.68
C ARG A 31 -2.26 -7.47 -11.71
N ILE A 32 -1.77 -6.43 -11.04
CA ILE A 32 -0.34 -6.09 -10.98
C ILE A 32 0.49 -7.29 -10.49
N GLY A 33 0.00 -8.04 -9.49
CA GLY A 33 0.65 -9.26 -9.00
C GLY A 33 0.71 -10.42 -10.00
N ALA A 34 -0.03 -10.33 -11.11
CA ALA A 34 -0.08 -11.33 -12.18
C ALA A 34 0.70 -10.92 -13.45
N GLY A 35 1.53 -9.87 -13.37
CA GLY A 35 2.35 -9.38 -14.51
C GLY A 35 1.63 -8.39 -15.43
N TYR A 36 0.48 -7.86 -15.02
CA TYR A 36 -0.22 -6.78 -15.72
C TYR A 36 0.40 -5.41 -15.41
N THR A 37 0.59 -4.60 -16.44
CA THR A 37 0.95 -3.18 -16.31
C THR A 37 -0.31 -2.31 -16.39
N SER A 38 -0.50 -1.39 -15.45
CA SER A 38 -1.67 -0.53 -15.48
C SER A 38 -1.58 0.54 -16.57
N PHE A 39 -2.75 1.00 -17.01
CA PHE A 39 -2.87 2.16 -17.91
C PHE A 39 -2.30 3.47 -17.32
N CYS A 40 -2.00 3.48 -16.02
CA CYS A 40 -1.44 4.60 -15.28
C CYS A 40 0.06 4.36 -14.96
N ASN A 41 0.71 3.46 -15.68
CA ASN A 41 2.15 3.34 -15.72
C ASN A 41 2.68 4.13 -16.92
N LEU A 42 2.88 5.44 -16.74
CA LEU A 42 3.27 6.38 -17.80
C LEU A 42 4.76 6.79 -17.71
N GLY A 43 5.54 6.06 -16.91
CA GLY A 43 6.97 6.29 -16.75
C GLY A 43 7.40 6.25 -15.29
N GLU A 44 8.47 6.98 -14.99
CA GLU A 44 9.04 6.99 -13.66
C GLU A 44 8.21 7.80 -12.67
N VAL A 45 7.73 8.99 -13.02
CA VAL A 45 7.04 9.86 -12.05
C VAL A 45 5.58 9.44 -11.88
N VAL A 46 4.86 9.19 -12.96
CA VAL A 46 3.45 8.78 -12.93
C VAL A 46 3.37 7.26 -13.08
N ASN A 47 3.19 6.57 -11.96
CA ASN A 47 3.29 5.12 -11.90
C ASN A 47 2.35 4.53 -10.83
N CYS A 48 1.15 4.14 -11.25
CA CYS A 48 0.20 3.45 -10.38
C CYS A 48 0.69 2.06 -9.94
N ASP A 49 1.52 1.37 -10.75
CA ASP A 49 1.99 0.00 -10.45
C ASP A 49 2.93 0.01 -9.24
N ALA A 50 3.88 0.95 -9.23
CA ALA A 50 4.82 1.13 -8.12
C ALA A 50 4.11 1.49 -6.81
N VAL A 51 3.10 2.37 -6.88
CA VAL A 51 2.36 2.80 -5.67
C VAL A 51 1.46 1.67 -5.15
N LEU A 52 0.64 1.07 -6.01
CA LEU A 52 -0.29 0.02 -5.61
C LEU A 52 0.41 -1.29 -5.23
N GLY A 53 1.52 -1.62 -5.87
CA GLY A 53 2.34 -2.81 -5.56
C GLY A 53 3.25 -2.64 -4.35
N SER A 54 3.37 -1.43 -3.80
CA SER A 54 4.21 -1.18 -2.62
C SER A 54 3.63 -1.79 -1.35
N ARG A 55 4.44 -1.84 -0.29
CA ARG A 55 4.00 -2.21 1.06
C ARG A 55 2.82 -1.35 1.56
N TYR A 56 2.75 -0.09 1.12
CA TYR A 56 1.70 0.86 1.51
C TYR A 56 0.39 0.62 0.75
N GLY A 57 0.42 -0.13 -0.35
CA GLY A 57 -0.78 -0.59 -1.04
C GLY A 57 -1.57 -1.65 -0.26
N ARG A 58 -1.05 -2.12 0.88
CA ARG A 58 -1.70 -3.09 1.77
C ARG A 58 -1.82 -2.58 3.20
N LEU A 59 -2.96 -2.85 3.81
CA LEU A 59 -3.26 -2.54 5.22
C LEU A 59 -3.92 -3.76 5.85
N LEU A 60 -3.37 -4.27 6.95
CA LEU A 60 -3.88 -5.47 7.65
C LEU A 60 -4.01 -6.70 6.74
N GLY A 61 -3.04 -6.90 5.84
CA GLY A 61 -3.02 -8.04 4.92
C GLY A 61 -3.97 -7.95 3.72
N THR A 62 -4.86 -6.95 3.68
CA THR A 62 -5.73 -6.68 2.52
C THR A 62 -5.28 -5.42 1.78
N SER A 63 -5.75 -5.22 0.55
CA SER A 63 -5.37 -4.03 -0.23
C SER A 63 -6.06 -2.78 0.33
N VAL A 64 -5.38 -1.64 0.26
CA VAL A 64 -5.95 -0.34 0.64
C VAL A 64 -7.21 -0.02 -0.17
N ALA A 65 -7.25 -0.43 -1.45
CA ALA A 65 -8.42 -0.26 -2.30
C ALA A 65 -9.67 -1.01 -1.77
N ALA A 66 -9.49 -2.17 -1.11
CA ALA A 66 -10.60 -2.89 -0.48
C ALA A 66 -11.17 -2.12 0.72
N TRP A 67 -10.31 -1.50 1.53
CA TRP A 67 -10.74 -0.61 2.62
C TRP A 67 -11.47 0.62 2.09
N GLY A 68 -10.98 1.23 1.00
CA GLY A 68 -11.66 2.31 0.31
C GLY A 68 -13.06 1.91 -0.16
N LEU A 69 -13.19 0.74 -0.80
CA LEU A 69 -14.48 0.19 -1.23
C LEU A 69 -15.45 0.01 -0.05
N ALA A 70 -14.98 -0.56 1.06
CA ALA A 70 -15.80 -0.73 2.26
C ALA A 70 -16.26 0.62 2.85
N ALA A 71 -15.37 1.62 2.89
CA ALA A 71 -15.70 2.96 3.38
C ALA A 71 -16.75 3.65 2.49
N PHE A 72 -16.61 3.62 1.17
CA PHE A 72 -17.59 4.22 0.28
C PHE A 72 -18.93 3.46 0.29
N ALA A 73 -18.92 2.13 0.40
CA ALA A 73 -20.14 1.34 0.54
C ALA A 73 -20.89 1.67 1.84
N ALA A 74 -20.17 1.78 2.97
CA ALA A 74 -20.75 2.26 4.23
C ALA A 74 -21.31 3.68 4.09
N GLY A 75 -20.60 4.53 3.35
CA GLY A 75 -21.04 5.88 2.98
C GLY A 75 -22.38 5.92 2.23
N VAL A 76 -22.55 5.04 1.23
CA VAL A 76 -23.80 4.87 0.49
C VAL A 76 -24.93 4.50 1.45
N LEU A 77 -24.71 3.50 2.31
CA LEU A 77 -25.72 3.05 3.28
C LEU A 77 -26.15 4.16 4.25
N LEU A 78 -25.19 4.96 4.73
CA LEU A 78 -25.45 6.07 5.66
C LEU A 78 -26.15 7.26 4.97
N ALA A 79 -25.82 7.55 3.71
CA ALA A 79 -26.41 8.67 2.97
C ALA A 79 -27.80 8.37 2.37
N LEU A 80 -28.09 7.09 2.09
CA LEU A 80 -29.30 6.66 1.37
C LEU A 80 -30.62 7.11 2.01
N PRO A 81 -30.86 6.97 3.34
CA PRO A 81 -32.14 7.34 3.93
C PRO A 81 -32.42 8.85 3.80
N GLY A 82 -31.41 9.69 4.01
CA GLY A 82 -31.52 11.14 3.85
C GLY A 82 -31.71 11.56 2.38
N ALA A 83 -31.09 10.84 1.45
CA ALA A 83 -31.25 11.08 0.01
C ALA A 83 -32.68 10.76 -0.48
N LEU A 84 -33.32 9.76 0.14
CA LEU A 84 -34.72 9.38 -0.06
C LEU A 84 -35.71 10.30 0.67
N GLY A 85 -35.23 11.34 1.39
CA GLY A 85 -36.09 12.26 2.13
C GLY A 85 -36.69 11.67 3.42
N ARG A 86 -36.21 10.52 3.88
CA ARG A 86 -36.60 9.97 5.18
C ARG A 86 -35.92 10.78 6.28
N THR A 87 -36.62 10.97 7.39
CA THR A 87 -36.06 11.59 8.61
C THR A 87 -34.93 10.71 9.13
N THR A 88 -33.69 11.14 8.93
CA THR A 88 -32.52 10.48 9.49
C THR A 88 -32.40 10.86 10.96
N ALA A 89 -32.17 9.88 11.83
CA ALA A 89 -31.65 10.18 13.16
C ALA A 89 -30.30 10.90 13.00
N GLY A 90 -30.02 11.93 13.79
CA GLY A 90 -28.73 12.67 13.73
C GLY A 90 -27.50 11.76 13.87
N LEU A 91 -27.67 10.55 14.39
CA LEU A 91 -26.64 9.49 14.44
C LEU A 91 -26.13 9.06 13.07
N ALA A 92 -26.97 8.99 12.03
CA ALA A 92 -26.52 8.62 10.68
C ALA A 92 -25.67 9.73 10.05
N ASP A 93 -26.07 10.99 10.24
CA ASP A 93 -25.31 12.16 9.79
C ASP A 93 -23.97 12.28 10.56
N LEU A 94 -23.95 11.95 11.87
CA LEU A 94 -22.71 11.83 12.67
C LEU A 94 -21.80 10.71 12.16
N GLY A 95 -22.38 9.53 11.90
CA GLY A 95 -21.64 8.38 11.38
C GLY A 95 -21.01 8.69 10.03
N LEU A 96 -21.77 9.34 9.14
CA LEU A 96 -21.30 9.77 7.83
C LEU A 96 -20.18 10.81 7.97
N LEU A 97 -20.35 11.85 8.80
CA LEU A 97 -19.32 12.86 9.03
C LEU A 97 -18.04 12.25 9.61
N GLY A 98 -18.17 11.35 10.59
CA GLY A 98 -17.03 10.64 11.18
C GLY A 98 -16.30 9.77 10.17
N LEU A 99 -17.04 9.03 9.34
CA LEU A 99 -16.48 8.19 8.29
C LEU A 99 -15.71 9.01 7.25
N VAL A 100 -16.30 10.09 6.73
CA VAL A 100 -15.63 10.90 5.70
C VAL A 100 -14.42 11.65 6.26
N SER A 101 -14.49 12.13 7.51
CA SER A 101 -13.34 12.76 8.18
C SER A 101 -12.19 11.77 8.38
N ALA A 102 -12.49 10.54 8.79
CA ALA A 102 -11.48 9.48 8.94
C ALA A 102 -10.85 9.09 7.60
N SER A 103 -11.67 8.97 6.54
CA SER A 103 -11.20 8.70 5.18
C SER A 103 -10.28 9.81 4.67
N LEU A 104 -10.61 11.08 4.91
CA LEU A 104 -9.76 12.21 4.53
C LEU A 104 -8.41 12.20 5.26
N GLY A 105 -8.43 11.96 6.57
CA GLY A 105 -7.19 11.84 7.35
C GLY A 105 -6.31 10.70 6.87
N PHE A 106 -6.89 9.54 6.58
CA PHE A 106 -6.17 8.38 6.06
C PHE A 106 -5.61 8.63 4.65
N ALA A 107 -6.38 9.26 3.77
CA ALA A 107 -5.93 9.68 2.43
C ALA A 107 -4.72 10.61 2.50
N CYS A 108 -4.72 11.60 3.41
CA CYS A 108 -3.58 12.48 3.61
C CYS A 108 -2.31 11.72 4.03
N VAL A 109 -2.41 10.72 4.92
CA VAL A 109 -1.26 9.89 5.32
C VAL A 109 -0.68 9.15 4.11
N LEU A 110 -1.54 8.51 3.31
CA LEU A 110 -1.09 7.79 2.12
C LEU A 110 -0.49 8.72 1.06
N ALA A 111 -1.03 9.92 0.89
CA ALA A 111 -0.48 10.92 -0.01
C ALA A 111 0.94 11.37 0.42
N VAL A 112 1.16 11.55 1.73
CA VAL A 112 2.49 11.87 2.27
C VAL A 112 3.48 10.73 2.03
N GLU A 113 3.10 9.48 2.26
CA GLU A 113 3.96 8.32 1.98
C GLU A 113 4.27 8.18 0.48
N ALA A 114 3.27 8.36 -0.38
CA ALA A 114 3.44 8.27 -1.83
C ALA A 114 4.39 9.35 -2.39
N LEU A 115 4.24 10.60 -1.95
CA LEU A 115 5.03 11.72 -2.43
C LEU A 115 6.39 11.83 -1.74
N GLY A 116 6.46 11.55 -0.44
CA GLY A 116 7.66 11.73 0.38
C GLY A 116 8.58 10.51 0.42
N VAL A 117 8.05 9.29 0.32
CA VAL A 117 8.86 8.06 0.35
C VAL A 117 9.03 7.49 -1.05
N LEU A 118 7.93 7.25 -1.77
CA LEU A 118 8.02 6.62 -3.09
C LEU A 118 8.49 7.59 -4.17
N HIS A 119 8.20 8.89 -4.02
CA HIS A 119 8.43 9.91 -5.06
C HIS A 119 7.72 9.54 -6.38
N ARG A 120 6.54 8.91 -6.27
CA ARG A 120 5.71 8.46 -7.39
C ARG A 120 4.30 9.00 -7.24
N VAL A 121 3.67 9.35 -8.37
CA VAL A 121 2.30 9.85 -8.44
C VAL A 121 1.40 8.76 -9.03
N CYS A 122 0.31 8.45 -8.34
CA CYS A 122 -0.69 7.47 -8.77
C CYS A 122 -2.00 8.20 -9.11
N LEU A 123 -2.37 8.26 -10.40
CA LEU A 123 -3.57 8.97 -10.86
C LEU A 123 -4.86 8.38 -10.27
N LEU A 124 -4.89 7.06 -10.04
CA LEU A 124 -6.03 6.40 -9.40
C LEU A 124 -6.17 6.80 -7.92
N CYS A 125 -5.06 6.88 -7.18
CA CYS A 125 -5.07 7.39 -5.80
C CYS A 125 -5.48 8.86 -5.77
N LEU A 126 -4.89 9.71 -6.61
CA LEU A 126 -5.27 11.14 -6.69
C LEU A 126 -6.75 11.35 -7.01
N SER A 127 -7.30 10.51 -7.90
CA SER A 127 -8.74 10.53 -8.22
C SER A 127 -9.59 10.16 -7.00
N LEU A 128 -9.18 9.15 -6.23
CA LEU A 128 -9.84 8.77 -4.98
C LEU A 128 -9.70 9.86 -3.91
N ASP A 129 -8.53 10.48 -3.77
CA ASP A 129 -8.28 11.57 -2.83
C ASP A 129 -9.17 12.78 -3.14
N LEU A 130 -9.31 13.13 -4.42
CA LEU A 130 -10.22 14.17 -4.87
C LEU A 130 -11.67 13.83 -4.55
N VAL A 131 -12.11 12.58 -4.79
CA VAL A 131 -13.46 12.13 -4.45
C VAL A 131 -13.70 12.19 -2.94
N ILE A 132 -12.73 11.80 -2.11
CA ILE A 132 -12.82 11.89 -0.65
C ILE A 132 -12.94 13.35 -0.20
N LEU A 133 -12.15 14.26 -0.79
CA LEU A 133 -12.22 15.70 -0.50
C LEU A 133 -13.59 16.28 -0.86
N VAL A 134 -14.09 15.99 -2.06
CA VAL A 134 -15.44 16.41 -2.49
C VAL A 134 -16.47 15.83 -1.53
N TRP A 135 -16.36 14.55 -1.18
CA TRP A 135 -17.29 13.91 -0.26
C TRP A 135 -17.29 14.62 1.11
N PHE A 136 -16.13 14.98 1.63
CA PHE A 136 -15.99 15.72 2.88
C PHE A 136 -16.69 17.08 2.81
N VAL A 137 -16.42 17.85 1.77
CA VAL A 137 -17.03 19.18 1.56
C VAL A 137 -18.56 19.09 1.46
N THR A 138 -19.08 18.04 0.81
CA THR A 138 -20.54 17.84 0.70
C THR A 138 -21.20 17.48 2.02
N VAL A 139 -20.49 16.75 2.89
CA VAL A 139 -21.01 16.26 4.18
C VAL A 139 -20.80 17.27 5.30
N LEU A 140 -19.73 18.07 5.25
CA LEU A 140 -19.33 19.00 6.32
C LEU A 140 -20.47 19.89 6.84
N PRO A 141 -21.30 20.54 6.00
CA PRO A 141 -22.33 21.42 6.52
C PRO A 141 -23.59 20.68 7.04
N LEU A 142 -23.63 19.34 7.02
CA LEU A 142 -24.56 18.57 7.86
C LEU A 142 -24.20 18.60 9.34
N ALA A 143 -22.97 18.98 9.69
CA ALA A 143 -22.55 19.15 11.09
C ALA A 143 -23.38 20.21 11.84
N ALA A 144 -23.97 21.17 11.12
CA ALA A 144 -24.84 22.18 11.70
C ALA A 144 -26.21 21.65 12.18
N ARG A 145 -26.56 20.38 11.89
CA ARG A 145 -27.80 19.74 12.36
C ARG A 145 -27.72 19.25 13.82
N PHE A 146 -26.57 19.38 14.47
CA PHE A 146 -26.38 18.89 15.83
C PHE A 146 -26.87 19.90 16.87
N GLU A 147 -27.95 19.55 17.58
CA GLU A 147 -28.38 20.26 18.79
C GLU A 147 -27.58 19.75 20.01
N PRO A 148 -26.85 20.61 20.73
CA PRO A 148 -25.96 20.20 21.82
C PRO A 148 -26.68 19.70 23.09
N ALA A 149 -28.00 19.93 23.22
CA ALA A 149 -28.77 19.68 24.44
C ALA A 149 -29.10 18.19 24.69
N THR A 150 -29.25 17.36 23.66
CA THR A 150 -29.42 15.89 23.79
C THR A 150 -28.09 15.15 23.92
N VAL A 151 -26.97 15.83 23.64
CA VAL A 151 -25.62 15.27 23.61
C VAL A 151 -25.00 15.21 25.01
N THR A 152 -25.32 16.16 25.91
CA THR A 152 -24.62 16.36 27.20
C THR A 152 -24.86 15.24 28.23
N GLN A 153 -26.08 14.69 28.32
CA GLN A 153 -26.41 13.63 29.29
C GLN A 153 -25.96 12.23 28.82
N TRP A 154 -25.89 12.01 27.51
CA TRP A 154 -25.47 10.76 26.88
C TRP A 154 -23.93 10.67 26.73
N TRP A 155 -23.26 11.81 26.52
CA TRP A 155 -21.79 11.90 26.45
C TRP A 155 -21.10 11.51 27.75
N ARG A 156 -21.61 11.86 28.94
CA ARG A 156 -20.92 11.55 30.21
C ARG A 156 -20.71 10.07 30.49
N ARG A 157 -21.61 9.18 30.03
CA ARG A 157 -21.47 7.72 30.22
C ARG A 157 -20.72 7.03 29.08
N ARG A 158 -20.78 7.56 27.85
CA ARG A 158 -20.10 6.98 26.67
C ARG A 158 -18.71 7.56 26.41
N ALA A 159 -18.39 8.77 26.87
CA ALA A 159 -17.06 9.38 26.70
C ALA A 159 -15.99 8.64 27.48
N MET A 160 -16.31 8.13 28.69
CA MET A 160 -15.38 7.30 29.47
C MET A 160 -15.16 5.93 28.83
N ALA A 161 -16.22 5.27 28.35
CA ALA A 161 -16.10 4.00 27.63
C ALA A 161 -15.40 4.15 26.26
N ARG A 162 -15.65 5.25 25.54
CA ARG A 162 -15.01 5.55 24.25
C ARG A 162 -13.56 5.96 24.39
N SER A 163 -13.17 6.70 25.43
CA SER A 163 -11.76 7.03 25.67
C SER A 163 -10.95 5.79 26.08
N ILE A 164 -11.53 4.87 26.87
CA ILE A 164 -10.93 3.57 27.14
C ILE A 164 -10.84 2.72 25.85
N ALA A 165 -11.90 2.70 25.04
CA ALA A 165 -11.91 1.93 23.79
C ALA A 165 -11.01 2.54 22.70
N THR A 166 -10.90 3.86 22.58
CA THR A 166 -9.97 4.52 21.65
C THR A 166 -8.54 4.42 22.15
N ALA A 167 -8.28 4.50 23.46
CA ALA A 167 -6.95 4.22 24.00
C ALA A 167 -6.55 2.76 23.76
N ALA A 168 -7.46 1.80 23.98
CA ALA A 168 -7.23 0.39 23.69
C ALA A 168 -7.08 0.12 22.19
N ALA A 169 -7.86 0.78 21.33
CA ALA A 169 -7.73 0.67 19.88
C ALA A 169 -6.45 1.33 19.36
N LEU A 170 -6.04 2.49 19.90
CA LEU A 170 -4.78 3.13 19.56
C LEU A 170 -3.59 2.31 20.07
N LEU A 171 -3.67 1.69 21.25
CA LEU A 171 -2.66 0.76 21.75
C LEU A 171 -2.63 -0.55 20.95
N ALA A 172 -3.77 -1.05 20.48
CA ALA A 172 -3.84 -2.22 19.60
C ALA A 172 -3.36 -1.91 18.17
N ILE A 173 -3.64 -0.71 17.66
CA ILE A 173 -3.15 -0.22 16.37
C ILE A 173 -1.65 0.06 16.48
N ALA A 174 -1.18 0.76 17.51
CA ALA A 174 0.25 1.01 17.74
C ALA A 174 1.01 -0.28 18.03
N GLY A 175 0.44 -1.20 18.81
CA GLY A 175 0.99 -2.52 19.04
C GLY A 175 0.99 -3.40 17.79
N GLY A 176 -0.07 -3.32 16.98
CA GLY A 176 -0.19 -4.02 15.70
C GLY A 176 0.72 -3.46 14.61
N THR A 177 0.91 -2.14 14.52
CA THR A 177 1.87 -1.50 13.62
C THR A 177 3.29 -1.76 14.08
N TRP A 178 3.58 -1.72 15.38
CA TRP A 178 4.90 -2.06 15.92
C TRP A 178 5.23 -3.55 15.73
N ALA A 179 4.26 -4.45 15.91
CA ALA A 179 4.41 -5.88 15.62
C ALA A 179 4.51 -6.19 14.13
N ALA A 180 3.81 -5.46 13.26
CA ALA A 180 3.90 -5.63 11.81
C ALA A 180 5.20 -5.05 11.22
N VAL A 181 5.72 -3.96 11.78
CA VAL A 181 7.03 -3.39 11.39
C VAL A 181 8.19 -4.23 11.89
N ARG A 182 8.02 -4.93 13.03
CA ARG A 182 9.00 -5.90 13.55
C ARG A 182 8.75 -7.34 13.12
N ALA A 183 7.68 -7.63 12.38
CA ALA A 183 7.45 -8.97 11.88
C ALA A 183 8.66 -9.31 11.00
N PRO A 184 9.51 -10.26 11.41
CA PRO A 184 10.67 -10.61 10.61
C PRO A 184 10.15 -11.04 9.24
N GLU A 185 10.89 -10.71 8.17
CA GLU A 185 10.65 -11.34 6.88
C GLU A 185 10.59 -12.85 7.13
N SER A 186 9.41 -13.44 6.96
CA SER A 186 9.23 -14.86 7.16
C SER A 186 10.14 -15.54 6.15
N LEU A 187 11.18 -16.24 6.63
CA LEU A 187 12.04 -17.05 5.81
C LEU A 187 11.17 -18.10 5.10
N VAL A 188 10.84 -17.84 3.84
CA VAL A 188 9.97 -18.71 3.06
C VAL A 188 10.78 -19.96 2.72
N THR A 189 10.30 -21.13 3.14
CA THR A 189 11.01 -22.37 2.86
C THR A 189 10.78 -22.82 1.41
N VAL A 190 11.72 -23.58 0.85
CA VAL A 190 11.59 -24.15 -0.51
C VAL A 190 10.31 -24.99 -0.64
N ALA A 191 9.91 -25.71 0.42
CA ALA A 191 8.67 -26.47 0.46
C ALA A 191 7.42 -25.57 0.33
N GLU A 192 7.45 -24.40 0.96
CA GLU A 192 6.38 -23.42 0.91
C GLU A 192 6.29 -22.73 -0.46
N ILE A 193 7.44 -22.44 -1.08
CA ILE A 193 7.50 -21.94 -2.47
C ILE A 193 6.88 -22.96 -3.43
N ARG A 194 7.20 -24.25 -3.27
CA ARG A 194 6.62 -25.33 -4.08
C ARG A 194 5.10 -25.39 -3.98
N GLN A 195 4.54 -25.19 -2.79
CA GLN A 195 3.09 -25.20 -2.58
C GLN A 195 2.42 -23.93 -3.11
N ARG A 196 3.00 -22.76 -2.83
CA ARG A 196 2.42 -21.45 -3.18
C ARG A 196 2.56 -21.10 -4.66
N ALA A 197 3.65 -21.52 -5.30
CA ALA A 197 3.99 -21.18 -6.67
C ALA A 197 4.57 -22.39 -7.43
N PRO A 198 3.78 -23.45 -7.66
CA PRO A 198 4.29 -24.72 -8.22
C PRO A 198 4.87 -24.58 -9.63
N ARG A 199 4.31 -23.69 -10.46
CA ARG A 199 4.84 -23.41 -11.81
C ARG A 199 6.22 -22.76 -11.77
N PHE A 200 6.40 -21.76 -10.92
CA PHE A 200 7.69 -21.09 -10.72
C PHE A 200 8.72 -22.08 -10.17
N TYR A 201 8.36 -22.86 -9.15
CA TYR A 201 9.23 -23.88 -8.56
C TYR A 201 9.72 -24.86 -9.63
N THR A 202 8.79 -25.40 -10.43
CA THR A 202 9.12 -26.37 -11.47
C THR A 202 10.05 -25.75 -12.52
N TRP A 203 9.72 -24.56 -13.02
CA TRP A 203 10.56 -23.84 -13.97
C TRP A 203 11.98 -23.58 -13.42
N TYR A 204 12.08 -23.02 -12.21
CA TYR A 204 13.36 -22.67 -11.59
C TYR A 204 14.25 -23.90 -11.36
N THR A 205 13.66 -25.00 -10.87
CA THR A 205 14.41 -26.26 -10.61
C THR A 205 14.84 -26.99 -11.88
N GLN A 206 14.30 -26.64 -13.05
CA GLN A 206 14.69 -27.21 -14.34
C GLN A 206 15.76 -26.38 -15.05
N LEU A 207 16.12 -25.20 -14.53
CA LEU A 207 17.17 -24.38 -15.13
C LEU A 207 18.53 -25.10 -15.03
N PRO A 208 19.41 -24.92 -16.02
CA PRO A 208 20.76 -25.48 -15.97
C PRO A 208 21.52 -24.97 -14.74
N VAL A 209 22.05 -25.89 -13.92
CA VAL A 209 22.89 -25.55 -12.77
C VAL A 209 24.36 -25.63 -13.19
N ARG A 210 25.08 -24.52 -13.06
CA ARG A 210 26.53 -24.45 -13.27
C ARG A 210 27.25 -24.55 -11.93
N ALA A 211 28.42 -25.21 -11.91
CA ALA A 211 29.22 -25.29 -10.70
C ALA A 211 29.75 -23.89 -10.35
N VAL A 212 29.61 -23.47 -9.09
CA VAL A 212 30.10 -22.16 -8.63
C VAL A 212 31.61 -22.01 -8.90
N ALA A 213 32.37 -23.11 -8.84
CA ALA A 213 33.79 -23.11 -9.19
C ALA A 213 34.06 -22.62 -10.62
N GLU A 214 33.22 -22.98 -11.61
CA GLU A 214 33.34 -22.48 -12.99
C GLU A 214 33.16 -20.97 -13.05
N LEU A 215 32.32 -20.43 -12.16
CA LEU A 215 32.03 -19.00 -12.09
C LEU A 215 33.05 -18.21 -11.28
N THR A 216 33.88 -18.85 -10.46
CA THR A 216 34.87 -18.18 -9.59
C THR A 216 36.33 -18.44 -9.99
N GLN A 217 36.59 -19.45 -10.82
CA GLN A 217 37.91 -19.73 -11.41
C GLN A 217 38.41 -18.57 -12.27
N GLY A 218 39.70 -18.25 -12.16
CA GLY A 218 40.37 -17.21 -12.99
C GLY A 218 39.86 -15.77 -12.78
N ALA A 219 39.12 -15.47 -11.71
CA ALA A 219 38.45 -14.19 -11.55
C ALA A 219 39.42 -13.01 -11.27
N ALA A 220 39.80 -12.27 -12.33
CA ALA A 220 40.53 -11.00 -12.24
C ALA A 220 39.69 -9.84 -11.67
N HIS A 221 38.36 -10.02 -11.57
CA HIS A 221 37.41 -9.02 -11.06
C HIS A 221 36.74 -9.50 -9.78
N ALA A 222 37.55 -9.67 -8.73
CA ALA A 222 37.08 -10.08 -7.41
C ALA A 222 37.56 -9.11 -6.33
N LYS A 223 36.75 -8.96 -5.28
CA LYS A 223 37.09 -8.21 -4.07
C LYS A 223 36.85 -9.10 -2.84
N GLY A 224 37.82 -9.15 -1.93
CA GLY A 224 37.80 -10.04 -0.76
C GLY A 224 38.76 -11.23 -0.91
N PRO A 225 38.92 -12.04 0.15
CA PRO A 225 39.90 -13.13 0.19
C PRO A 225 39.53 -14.28 -0.73
N ALA A 226 40.53 -14.94 -1.34
CA ALA A 226 40.28 -16.02 -2.29
C ALA A 226 39.55 -17.23 -1.65
N GLU A 227 39.91 -17.54 -0.40
CA GLU A 227 39.38 -18.62 0.43
C GLU A 227 38.20 -18.18 1.31
N ALA A 228 37.48 -17.13 0.90
CA ALA A 228 36.30 -16.65 1.62
C ALA A 228 35.26 -17.76 1.82
N ARG A 229 34.69 -17.81 3.04
CA ARG A 229 33.68 -18.81 3.40
C ARG A 229 32.38 -18.63 2.61
N LEU A 230 32.11 -17.40 2.17
CA LEU A 230 31.01 -17.04 1.28
C LEU A 230 31.56 -16.31 0.06
N SER A 231 31.23 -16.82 -1.13
CA SER A 231 31.50 -16.16 -2.40
C SER A 231 30.19 -15.77 -3.08
N ILE A 232 30.04 -14.49 -3.39
CA ILE A 232 28.90 -13.93 -4.12
C ILE A 232 29.35 -13.69 -5.56
N VAL A 233 28.67 -14.28 -6.54
CA VAL A 233 28.89 -13.99 -7.96
C VAL A 233 27.81 -13.03 -8.43
N ALA A 234 28.18 -11.78 -8.73
CA ALA A 234 27.27 -10.75 -9.19
C ALA A 234 27.39 -10.56 -10.71
N PHE A 235 26.34 -10.98 -11.43
CA PHE A 235 26.14 -10.64 -12.84
C PHE A 235 25.53 -9.24 -12.93
N SER A 236 26.25 -8.28 -13.51
CA SER A 236 25.91 -6.87 -13.36
C SER A 236 26.47 -6.00 -14.49
N ASP A 237 25.88 -4.81 -14.64
CA ASP A 237 26.23 -3.78 -15.63
C ASP A 237 26.38 -2.42 -14.93
N PHE A 238 27.45 -1.68 -15.27
CA PHE A 238 27.69 -0.32 -14.79
C PHE A 238 26.67 0.70 -15.31
N GLN A 239 26.01 0.42 -16.43
CA GLN A 239 24.97 1.27 -17.01
C GLN A 239 23.57 0.95 -16.45
N CYS A 240 23.41 -0.11 -15.66
CA CYS A 240 22.11 -0.50 -15.10
C CYS A 240 21.82 0.23 -13.76
N PRO A 241 20.76 1.06 -13.67
CA PRO A 241 20.43 1.78 -12.43
C PRO A 241 20.08 0.88 -11.24
N TYR A 242 19.55 -0.32 -11.50
CA TYR A 242 19.25 -1.31 -10.46
C TYR A 242 20.51 -1.97 -9.92
N CYS A 243 21.47 -2.28 -10.80
CA CYS A 243 22.79 -2.79 -10.43
C CYS A 243 23.53 -1.81 -9.52
N VAL A 244 23.44 -0.51 -9.80
CA VAL A 244 24.02 0.54 -8.92
C VAL A 244 23.41 0.52 -7.53
N ARG A 245 22.08 0.34 -7.41
CA ARG A 245 21.43 0.22 -6.09
C ARG A 245 21.90 -1.02 -5.35
N ALA A 246 21.87 -2.19 -5.99
CA ALA A 246 22.31 -3.45 -5.39
C ALA A 246 23.79 -3.40 -4.95
N PHE A 247 24.65 -2.70 -5.69
CA PHE A 247 26.06 -2.55 -5.33
C PHE A 247 26.26 -1.78 -4.02
N ARG A 248 25.35 -0.88 -3.63
CA ARG A 248 25.45 -0.16 -2.34
C ARG A 248 25.38 -1.13 -1.18
N ASP A 249 24.40 -2.04 -1.23
CA ASP A 249 24.20 -3.08 -0.21
C ASP A 249 25.38 -4.06 -0.18
N LEU A 250 25.85 -4.50 -1.35
CA LEU A 250 27.02 -5.37 -1.46
C LEU A 250 28.30 -4.71 -0.93
N ARG A 251 28.46 -3.40 -1.16
CA ARG A 251 29.62 -2.64 -0.65
C ARG A 251 29.60 -2.56 0.87
N ASP A 252 28.44 -2.32 1.46
CA ASP A 252 28.29 -2.27 2.91
C ASP A 252 28.50 -3.67 3.53
N LEU A 253 27.98 -4.72 2.90
CA LEU A 253 28.26 -6.12 3.29
C LEU A 253 29.76 -6.43 3.29
N LEU A 254 30.48 -6.09 2.22
CA LEU A 254 31.92 -6.35 2.12
C LEU A 254 32.75 -5.52 3.12
N ARG A 255 32.24 -4.37 3.56
CA ARG A 255 32.87 -3.56 4.61
C ARG A 255 32.71 -4.22 5.97
N ASP A 256 31.51 -4.73 6.24
CA ASP A 256 31.12 -5.24 7.56
C ASP A 256 31.53 -6.73 7.72
N HIS A 257 31.75 -7.44 6.61
CA HIS A 257 32.13 -8.86 6.56
C HIS A 257 33.38 -9.09 5.69
N PRO A 258 34.60 -8.98 6.26
CA PRO A 258 35.85 -9.13 5.51
C PRO A 258 36.12 -10.57 5.04
N ASP A 259 35.34 -11.54 5.53
CA ASP A 259 35.37 -12.95 5.16
C ASP A 259 34.47 -13.30 3.94
N VAL A 260 33.87 -12.27 3.32
CA VAL A 260 33.07 -12.41 2.10
C VAL A 260 33.89 -12.03 0.87
N ARG A 261 33.74 -12.82 -0.20
CA ARG A 261 34.29 -12.52 -1.52
C ARG A 261 33.18 -12.16 -2.48
N LEU A 262 33.34 -11.05 -3.19
CA LEU A 262 32.50 -10.66 -4.31
C LEU A 262 33.24 -10.89 -5.62
N VAL A 263 32.65 -11.65 -6.53
CA VAL A 263 33.13 -11.89 -7.89
C VAL A 263 32.19 -11.21 -8.87
N PHE A 264 32.71 -10.29 -9.67
CA PHE A 264 31.95 -9.59 -10.68
C PHE A 264 31.96 -10.35 -12.01
N ARG A 265 30.79 -10.45 -12.65
CA ARG A 265 30.60 -10.95 -14.01
C ARG A 265 29.82 -9.92 -14.81
N HIS A 266 30.34 -9.58 -15.98
CA HIS A 266 29.69 -8.59 -16.82
C HIS A 266 28.42 -9.18 -17.43
N PHE A 267 27.32 -8.44 -17.33
CA PHE A 267 26.02 -8.83 -17.89
C PHE A 267 25.39 -7.59 -18.57
N PRO A 268 25.83 -7.26 -19.79
CA PRO A 268 25.48 -6.00 -20.43
C PRO A 268 23.99 -5.88 -20.74
N LEU A 269 23.41 -4.68 -20.71
CA LEU A 269 22.01 -4.42 -21.10
C LEU A 269 21.79 -4.44 -22.63
N ASP A 270 22.44 -5.36 -23.33
CA ASP A 270 22.34 -5.53 -24.77
C ASP A 270 21.58 -6.83 -25.11
N PRO A 271 20.40 -6.76 -25.77
CA PRO A 271 19.62 -7.93 -26.18
C PRO A 271 20.31 -8.81 -27.23
N SER A 272 21.37 -8.33 -27.87
CA SER A 272 22.17 -9.14 -28.79
C SER A 272 23.14 -10.08 -28.06
N CYS A 273 23.37 -9.84 -26.76
CA CYS A 273 24.27 -10.61 -25.91
C CYS A 273 23.54 -11.51 -24.90
N ASN A 274 22.29 -11.20 -24.53
CA ASN A 274 21.50 -11.86 -23.48
C ASN A 274 20.07 -12.14 -23.94
#